data_AF-A0A816EY80-F1
#
_entry.id   AF-A0A816EY80-F1
#
_cell.length_a   1.000
_cell.length_b   1.000
_cell.length_c   1.000
_cell.angle_alpha   90.00
_cell.angle_beta   90.00
_cell.angle_gamma   90.00
#
_symmetry.space_group_name_H-M   'P 1'
#
loop_
_entity.id
_entity.type
_entity.pdbx_description
1 polymer ?
#
loop_
_entity_poly.entity_id
_entity_poly.type
_entity_poly.pdbx_seq_one_letter_code
_entity_poly.pdbx_strand_id
1 'polypeptide(L)'
;IPQSNLAMEEDEKYGVQEETFEMVTSISPSANAVETGMQFLEGEKMKSNVTNACMMYSKEKKRLACIPCGHLAACVSCGQSVRTCPICLREITSAFNND
;
A
#
# COMPACT_ATOMS: atom_id res chain seq x y z
N ILE A 1 -33.51 21.05 40.97
CA ILE A 1 -32.94 22.17 40.19
C ILE A 1 -32.02 21.54 39.13
N PRO A 2 -32.35 21.65 37.84
CA PRO A 2 -31.61 21.02 36.75
C PRO A 2 -30.58 21.98 36.14
N GLN A 3 -29.36 21.52 35.88
CA GLN A 3 -28.40 22.17 34.98
C GLN A 3 -27.46 21.04 34.49
N SER A 4 -27.08 20.91 33.23
CA SER A 4 -27.37 21.67 32.02
C SER A 4 -26.71 20.89 30.88
N ASN A 5 -27.39 20.82 29.75
CA ASN A 5 -26.80 20.49 28.45
C ASN A 5 -25.51 21.29 28.23
N LEU A 6 -24.43 20.63 27.84
CA LEU A 6 -23.38 21.26 27.05
C LEU A 6 -23.56 20.79 25.61
N ALA A 7 -24.10 21.68 24.79
CA ALA A 7 -23.96 21.63 23.35
C ALA A 7 -22.46 21.81 23.02
N MET A 8 -21.92 20.96 22.16
CA MET A 8 -20.67 21.20 21.47
C MET A 8 -21.02 21.52 20.02
N GLU A 9 -20.85 22.78 19.67
CA GLU A 9 -21.00 23.32 18.32
C GLU A 9 -19.65 23.31 17.61
N GLU A 10 -19.73 23.00 16.32
CA GLU A 10 -18.85 23.39 15.20
C GLU A 10 -17.39 22.94 15.25
N ASP A 11 -16.96 22.17 14.25
CA ASP A 11 -15.68 22.39 13.58
C ASP A 11 -15.63 21.75 12.18
N GLU A 12 -15.34 22.61 11.21
CA GLU A 12 -14.54 22.39 10.01
C GLU A 12 -15.08 21.60 8.80
N LYS A 13 -15.68 22.38 7.89
CA LYS A 13 -15.92 22.12 6.48
C LYS A 13 -14.58 21.94 5.72
N TYR A 14 -14.13 20.69 5.51
CA TYR A 14 -13.04 20.40 4.58
C TYR A 14 -13.57 20.09 3.18
N GLY A 15 -13.46 21.06 2.27
CA GLY A 15 -13.78 20.88 0.85
C GLY A 15 -12.68 20.10 0.15
N VAL A 16 -12.98 18.88 -0.29
CA VAL A 16 -12.10 18.12 -1.19
C VAL A 16 -12.44 18.53 -2.62
N GLN A 17 -11.45 19.07 -3.33
CA GLN A 17 -11.54 19.35 -4.77
C GLN A 17 -11.42 18.02 -5.51
N GLU A 18 -12.44 17.67 -6.31
CA GLU A 18 -12.40 16.53 -7.22
C GLU A 18 -11.56 16.92 -8.46
N GLU A 19 -10.34 16.41 -8.57
CA GLU A 19 -9.60 16.44 -9.83
C GLU A 19 -9.92 15.15 -10.61
N THR A 20 -10.76 15.29 -11.62
CA THR A 20 -11.09 14.26 -12.60
C THR A 20 -9.87 13.99 -13.48
N PHE A 21 -9.13 12.91 -13.20
CA PHE A 21 -8.04 12.48 -14.06
C PHE A 21 -8.60 11.74 -15.28
N GLU A 22 -8.65 12.42 -16.42
CA GLU A 22 -9.11 11.84 -17.68
C GLU A 22 -8.10 10.81 -18.23
N MET A 23 -8.66 9.66 -18.57
CA MET A 23 -8.02 8.48 -19.10
C MET A 23 -7.51 8.73 -20.53
N VAL A 24 -6.19 8.74 -20.74
CA VAL A 24 -5.64 8.79 -22.10
C VAL A 24 -5.60 7.40 -22.71
N THR A 25 -6.60 7.10 -23.54
CA THR A 25 -6.60 5.95 -24.45
C THR A 25 -6.00 6.39 -25.79
N SER A 26 -4.86 5.84 -26.19
CA SER A 26 -4.42 5.76 -27.60
C SER A 26 -3.25 4.77 -27.79
N ILE A 27 -3.62 3.56 -28.19
CA ILE A 27 -2.89 2.59 -29.02
C ILE A 27 -2.44 3.25 -30.36
N SER A 28 -1.38 2.90 -31.11
CA SER A 28 -0.30 1.88 -31.05
C SER A 28 0.77 2.21 -32.15
N PRO A 29 1.69 1.31 -32.60
CA PRO A 29 3.11 1.59 -32.83
C PRO A 29 3.48 1.94 -34.29
N SER A 30 4.59 2.67 -34.50
CA SER A 30 5.20 2.80 -35.84
C SER A 30 6.71 2.56 -35.78
N ALA A 31 7.14 1.65 -36.65
CA ALA A 31 8.45 1.04 -36.72
C ALA A 31 9.54 1.99 -37.22
N ASN A 32 10.75 1.88 -36.67
CA ASN A 32 11.99 2.03 -37.43
C ASN A 32 13.09 1.18 -36.78
N ALA A 33 13.73 0.36 -37.63
CA ALA A 33 14.78 -0.58 -37.28
C ALA A 33 16.02 0.15 -36.75
N VAL A 34 16.51 -0.28 -35.59
CA VAL A 34 17.92 -0.13 -35.22
C VAL A 34 18.45 -1.51 -34.93
N GLU A 35 19.13 -2.08 -35.92
CA GLU A 35 20.04 -3.19 -35.71
C GLU A 35 21.34 -2.61 -35.19
N THR A 36 21.81 -3.11 -34.05
CA THR A 36 23.23 -3.32 -33.68
C THR A 36 23.45 -2.95 -32.22
N GLY A 37 23.78 -3.95 -31.40
CA GLY A 37 24.39 -3.74 -30.09
C GLY A 37 23.89 -4.65 -28.98
N MET A 38 23.74 -5.96 -29.21
CA MET A 38 23.53 -6.91 -28.11
C MET A 38 24.89 -7.13 -27.39
N GLN A 39 25.28 -6.19 -26.55
CA GLN A 39 26.39 -6.37 -25.62
C GLN A 39 25.86 -7.14 -24.41
N PHE A 40 26.27 -8.41 -24.34
CA PHE A 40 26.22 -9.20 -23.12
C PHE A 40 27.09 -8.52 -22.06
N LEU A 41 26.47 -8.13 -20.95
CA LEU A 41 27.14 -8.01 -19.66
C LEU A 41 26.29 -8.79 -18.66
N GLU A 42 26.91 -9.84 -18.13
CA GLU A 42 26.40 -10.78 -17.15
C GLU A 42 25.39 -10.16 -16.17
N GLY A 43 24.20 -10.77 -16.13
CA GLY A 43 23.16 -10.42 -15.20
C GLY A 43 23.58 -10.68 -13.76
N GLU A 44 24.08 -9.65 -13.08
CA GLU A 44 23.98 -9.57 -11.64
C GLU A 44 22.50 -9.33 -11.31
N LYS A 45 21.77 -10.41 -11.06
CA LYS A 45 20.37 -10.37 -10.61
C LYS A 45 20.34 -9.75 -9.22
N MET A 46 20.37 -8.42 -9.14
CA MET A 46 20.19 -7.64 -7.92
C MET A 46 18.86 -8.07 -7.31
N LYS A 47 18.90 -8.93 -6.29
CA LYS A 47 17.71 -9.39 -5.58
C LYS A 47 17.11 -8.20 -4.83
N SER A 48 16.29 -7.42 -5.53
CA SER A 48 15.54 -6.34 -4.91
C SER A 48 14.60 -6.93 -3.86
N ASN A 49 15.01 -6.84 -2.58
CA ASN A 49 14.22 -7.28 -1.43
C ASN A 49 13.05 -6.34 -1.12
N VAL A 50 12.91 -5.25 -1.87
CA VAL A 50 11.87 -4.22 -1.67
C VAL A 50 10.46 -4.82 -1.73
N THR A 51 10.25 -5.85 -2.54
CA THR A 51 8.91 -6.45 -2.72
C THR A 51 8.38 -7.16 -1.47
N ASN A 52 9.27 -7.61 -0.57
CA ASN A 52 8.92 -8.42 0.60
C ASN A 52 9.16 -7.73 1.94
N ALA A 53 9.57 -6.46 1.95
CA ALA A 53 9.77 -5.69 3.18
C ALA A 53 8.44 -5.33 3.85
N CYS A 54 8.37 -5.42 5.18
CA CYS A 54 7.21 -4.99 5.94
C CYS A 54 6.93 -3.50 5.72
N MET A 55 5.65 -3.15 5.55
CA MET A 55 5.24 -1.76 5.29
C MET A 55 5.45 -0.83 6.50
N MET A 56 5.48 -1.38 7.71
CA MET A 56 5.70 -0.64 8.95
C MET A 56 7.18 -0.56 9.32
N TYR A 57 7.94 -1.62 9.02
CA TYR A 57 9.37 -1.71 9.32
C TYR A 57 10.12 -2.36 8.17
N SER A 58 10.77 -1.53 7.35
CA SER A 58 11.38 -1.95 6.07
C SER A 58 12.56 -2.94 6.21
N LYS A 59 13.07 -3.20 7.43
CA LYS A 59 14.17 -4.15 7.64
C LYS A 59 13.72 -5.60 7.83
N GLU A 60 12.44 -5.83 8.12
CA GLU A 60 11.88 -7.18 8.31
C GLU A 60 11.01 -7.59 7.12
N LYS A 61 10.88 -8.89 6.90
CA LYS A 61 10.00 -9.42 5.84
C LYS A 61 8.55 -9.48 6.30
N LYS A 62 7.63 -9.32 5.36
CA LYS A 62 6.20 -9.57 5.59
C LYS A 62 6.01 -11.05 5.92
N ARG A 63 5.29 -11.35 7.01
CA ARG A 63 4.92 -12.70 7.45
C ARG A 63 3.47 -12.82 7.91
N LEU A 64 2.79 -11.68 8.10
CA LEU A 64 1.42 -11.62 8.61
C LEU A 64 0.41 -11.21 7.54
N ALA A 65 -0.59 -12.08 7.33
CA ALA A 65 -1.77 -11.79 6.54
C ALA A 65 -2.86 -11.13 7.41
N CYS A 66 -3.43 -10.02 6.93
CA CYS A 66 -4.52 -9.31 7.56
C CYS A 66 -5.87 -9.99 7.29
N ILE A 67 -6.57 -10.54 8.29
CA ILE A 67 -7.88 -11.16 8.11
C ILE A 67 -8.98 -10.15 8.47
N PRO A 68 -10.04 -9.98 7.63
CA PRO A 68 -10.47 -10.88 6.55
C PRO A 68 -9.99 -10.52 5.14
N CYS A 69 -9.18 -9.46 4.94
CA CYS A 69 -8.83 -9.03 3.58
C CYS A 69 -7.76 -9.89 2.87
N GLY A 70 -6.99 -10.68 3.60
CA GLY A 70 -5.95 -11.57 3.09
C GLY A 70 -4.62 -10.90 2.70
N HIS A 71 -4.50 -9.59 2.83
CA HIS A 71 -3.28 -8.88 2.43
C HIS A 71 -2.08 -9.18 3.35
N LEU A 72 -0.96 -9.58 2.75
CA LEU A 72 0.32 -9.80 3.45
C LEU A 72 1.07 -8.46 3.54
N ALA A 73 1.10 -7.85 4.73
CA ALA A 73 1.52 -6.44 4.89
C ALA A 73 2.55 -6.20 6.00
N ALA A 74 2.56 -7.03 7.06
CA ALA A 74 3.34 -6.79 8.27
C ALA A 74 4.31 -7.93 8.60
N CYS A 75 5.40 -7.63 9.30
CA CYS A 75 6.21 -8.61 10.01
C CYS A 75 5.55 -9.00 11.35
N VAL A 76 6.05 -10.06 11.99
CA VAL A 76 5.54 -10.56 13.29
C VAL A 76 5.55 -9.47 14.36
N SER A 77 6.63 -8.69 14.43
CA SER A 77 6.82 -7.61 15.42
C SER A 77 5.76 -6.51 15.28
N CYS A 78 5.47 -6.09 14.05
CA CYS A 78 4.49 -5.03 13.79
C CYS A 78 3.05 -5.51 13.93
N GLY A 79 2.76 -6.81 13.77
CA GLY A 79 1.41 -7.37 13.78
C GLY A 79 0.56 -7.01 15.00
N GLN A 80 1.18 -6.89 16.18
CA GLN A 80 0.47 -6.62 17.44
C GLN A 80 -0.14 -5.21 17.49
N SER A 81 0.46 -4.26 16.74
CA SER A 81 0.06 -2.85 16.73
C SER A 81 -0.83 -2.49 15.54
N VAL A 82 -0.88 -3.32 14.49
CA VAL A 82 -1.68 -3.03 13.30
C VAL A 82 -3.12 -3.49 13.52
N ARG A 83 -4.05 -2.53 13.55
CA ARG A 83 -5.50 -2.78 13.66
C ARG A 83 -6.26 -2.63 12.35
N THR A 84 -5.63 -2.00 11.35
CA THR A 84 -6.22 -1.74 10.05
C THR A 84 -5.22 -2.11 8.97
N CYS A 85 -5.67 -2.82 7.93
CA CYS A 85 -4.82 -3.23 6.84
C CYS A 85 -4.24 -2.01 6.11
N PRO A 86 -2.91 -1.84 6.00
CA PRO A 86 -2.31 -0.69 5.33
C PRO A 86 -2.47 -0.69 3.81
N ILE A 87 -2.95 -1.80 3.23
CA ILE A 87 -3.15 -1.94 1.79
C ILE A 87 -4.58 -1.53 1.38
N CYS A 88 -5.59 -2.00 2.11
CA CYS A 88 -6.99 -1.80 1.74
C CYS A 88 -7.85 -1.12 2.80
N LEU A 89 -7.22 -0.64 3.88
CA LEU A 89 -7.84 0.11 4.98
C LEU A 89 -8.98 -0.61 5.72
N ARG A 90 -9.12 -1.93 5.53
CA ARG A 90 -10.10 -2.75 6.23
C ARG A 90 -9.59 -3.09 7.63
N GLU A 91 -10.49 -3.07 8.62
CA GLU A 91 -10.19 -3.52 9.98
C GLU A 91 -9.69 -4.97 10.01
N ILE A 92 -8.70 -5.23 10.86
CA ILE A 92 -8.09 -6.53 11.07
C ILE A 92 -8.73 -7.17 12.30
N THR A 93 -9.43 -8.27 12.10
CA THR A 93 -10.01 -9.07 13.20
C THR A 93 -9.05 -10.14 13.72
N SER A 94 -8.15 -10.60 12.85
CA SER A 94 -7.07 -11.54 13.20
C SER A 94 -5.91 -11.41 12.22
N ALA A 95 -4.72 -11.84 12.64
CA ALA A 95 -3.54 -11.90 11.80
C ALA A 95 -2.99 -13.32 11.77
N PHE A 96 -2.68 -13.83 10.57
CA PHE A 96 -2.12 -15.17 10.38
C PHE A 96 -0.65 -15.10 10.00
N ASN A 97 0.21 -15.83 10.71
CA ASN A 97 1.64 -15.94 10.40
C ASN A 97 1.93 -17.07 9.42
N ASN A 98 2.67 -16.78 8.35
CA ASN A 98 2.98 -17.73 7.28
C ASN A 98 4.46 -18.17 7.31
N ASP A 99 4.96 -18.59 8.47
CA ASP A 99 6.30 -19.20 8.60
C ASP A 99 6.43 -20.54 7.87
#